data_AF-A0A2N7DL01-F1
#
_entry.id   AF-A0A2N7DL01-F1
#
_cell.length_a   1.000
_cell.length_b   1.000
_cell.length_c   1.000
_cell.angle_alpha   90.00
_cell.angle_beta   90.00
_cell.angle_gamma   90.00
#
_symmetry.space_group_name_H-M   'P 1'
#
loop_
_entity.id
_entity.type
_entity.pdbx_description
1 polymer ?
#
loop_
_entity_poly.entity_id
_entity_poly.type
_entity_poly.pdbx_seq_one_letter_code
_entity_poly.pdbx_strand_id
1 'polypeptide(L)'
;MKNLNLSLVALAVMGLSACSDGDDGSNGADGSNGSNGSNGSTSLIVQTALAIGDANCPNSGVQIDSGIDTDSDGELQSTEVTATEYICAPGNSTVSTSDILTSVNNDWFVAGQQEITAARQNWLAATTPSMATTSSAKTSVPSVAATNASALNELRGSAKNVILFVGDGMGISTVTAARILEGQMQGKNGEEHNLSFDTFPFAGLAKTYNVDAQTPDSAGTMTAMMSGVKSDAGVLGVDEHVERGDCSTVAGTELITALELAEIAGKSTGVISTARITHATPAATYAKSADRNWEDISDMPEDAVSGGCKDIADQLVNFEANLEARISGIDVDGIDVVMGGGRRHFLPKDAAYNSADAVSSIEGDRTDGRDLTAEWQATYADGVYVMDQAGFDAIDAASTTRVMGLFNESHMQYEADRTNDVAGEPSVAEMTAKAIDILDNNDEGFFLTVESGRIDHGHHAGSAYNALTDTIAFSDAIAKAVEMTDMSDTLIIVTADHGHVFTIAGYPKRGNPILGKVVGIGSEEPSTAADGMPYTTLGYTNGRGYKNLGTETDADAGYGEDITAGRFDLTDIDTASTGFHQESLVPTSSETHAGEDVGIYAYGPGAMLVNGTNEQSVIYHIMDFAADLTNKANAAIAN
;
A
#
# COMPACT_ATOMS: atom_id res chain seq x y z
N MET A 1 -51.13 13.90 -26.94
CA MET A 1 -51.28 15.21 -27.61
C MET A 1 -52.34 15.98 -26.81
N LYS A 2 -51.90 16.74 -25.81
CA LYS A 2 -51.80 18.20 -25.80
C LYS A 2 -53.16 18.91 -25.97
N ASN A 3 -53.44 19.74 -24.96
CA ASN A 3 -54.10 21.04 -25.04
C ASN A 3 -55.65 21.01 -25.03
N LEU A 4 -56.38 21.90 -24.36
CA LEU A 4 -56.04 23.21 -23.77
C LEU A 4 -57.18 23.62 -22.79
N ASN A 5 -56.78 24.11 -21.62
CA ASN A 5 -57.26 25.25 -20.83
C ASN A 5 -58.70 25.83 -20.90
N LEU A 6 -59.15 26.10 -19.66
CA LEU A 6 -59.78 27.31 -19.11
C LEU A 6 -61.31 27.53 -19.20
N SER A 7 -61.90 27.50 -17.99
CA SER A 7 -62.65 28.60 -17.35
C SER A 7 -64.16 28.80 -17.59
N LEU A 8 -64.83 28.76 -16.42
CA LEU A 8 -65.90 29.64 -15.92
C LEU A 8 -67.37 29.50 -16.40
N VAL A 9 -68.17 28.98 -15.45
CA VAL A 9 -69.32 29.63 -14.77
C VAL A 9 -70.68 29.73 -15.49
N ALA A 10 -71.67 29.21 -14.74
CA ALA A 10 -73.06 29.66 -14.58
C ALA A 10 -74.21 29.05 -15.40
N LEU A 11 -75.13 28.48 -14.59
CA LEU A 11 -76.60 28.64 -14.59
C LEU A 11 -77.52 27.59 -15.26
N ALA A 12 -78.40 27.07 -14.39
CA ALA A 12 -79.81 26.69 -14.55
C ALA A 12 -80.16 25.51 -15.49
N VAL A 13 -80.55 24.33 -14.97
CA VAL A 13 -81.87 23.94 -14.39
C VAL A 13 -83.02 23.87 -15.40
N MET A 14 -83.56 22.66 -15.59
CA MET A 14 -84.98 22.23 -15.74
C MET A 14 -84.99 20.86 -16.44
N GLY A 15 -85.71 19.82 -16.05
CA GLY A 15 -86.75 19.61 -15.05
C GLY A 15 -87.52 18.33 -15.41
N LEU A 16 -88.16 17.72 -14.41
CA LEU A 16 -89.50 17.08 -14.36
C LEU A 16 -89.51 16.08 -13.18
N SER A 17 -90.06 16.46 -12.02
CA SER A 17 -91.48 16.30 -11.59
C SER A 17 -91.79 14.85 -11.20
N ALA A 18 -92.45 14.51 -10.09
CA ALA A 18 -93.02 15.19 -8.93
C ALA A 18 -93.45 14.08 -7.96
N CYS A 19 -93.57 14.36 -6.66
CA CYS A 19 -94.74 14.09 -5.82
C CYS A 19 -94.40 14.23 -4.32
N SER A 20 -95.44 14.63 -3.60
CA SER A 20 -95.54 15.13 -2.22
C SER A 20 -95.17 14.16 -1.10
N ASP A 21 -94.81 14.72 0.07
CA ASP A 21 -95.45 14.52 1.40
C ASP A 21 -94.79 15.51 2.38
N GLY A 22 -95.53 16.41 3.05
CA GLY A 22 -95.86 16.31 4.48
C GLY A 22 -95.22 17.49 5.25
N ASP A 23 -96.01 18.27 6.00
CA ASP A 23 -95.53 19.46 6.74
C ASP A 23 -94.71 19.07 7.98
N ASP A 24 -93.41 19.39 7.98
CA ASP A 24 -92.58 19.42 9.18
C ASP A 24 -92.65 20.83 9.82
N GLY A 25 -92.77 20.88 11.15
CA GLY A 25 -92.98 22.10 11.91
C GLY A 25 -91.88 23.16 11.74
N SER A 26 -92.22 24.42 12.02
CA SER A 26 -91.29 25.55 11.97
C SER A 26 -90.00 25.25 12.75
N ASN A 27 -88.85 25.28 12.04
CA ASN A 27 -87.52 25.20 12.66
C ASN A 27 -87.40 26.27 13.75
N GLY A 28 -86.91 25.89 14.93
CA GLY A 28 -86.52 26.84 15.96
C GLY A 28 -85.43 27.79 15.44
N ALA A 29 -85.34 29.00 16.00
CA ALA A 29 -84.29 29.94 15.62
C ALA A 29 -82.90 29.31 15.83
N ASP A 30 -82.05 29.37 14.80
CA ASP A 30 -80.66 28.91 14.90
C ASP A 30 -79.97 29.61 16.08
N GLY A 31 -79.32 28.83 16.94
CA GLY A 31 -78.46 29.40 17.98
C GLY A 31 -77.33 30.20 17.33
N SER A 32 -76.95 31.32 17.94
CA SER A 32 -75.77 32.08 17.49
C SER A 32 -74.55 31.17 17.41
N ASN A 33 -73.85 31.18 16.27
CA ASN A 33 -72.62 30.40 16.06
C ASN A 33 -71.69 30.57 17.26
N GLY A 34 -71.16 29.46 17.77
CA GLY A 34 -70.10 29.51 18.77
C GLY A 34 -68.89 30.26 18.20
N SER A 35 -68.15 30.95 19.07
CA SER A 35 -66.85 31.51 18.70
C SER A 35 -65.97 30.39 18.13
N ASN A 36 -65.28 30.65 17.02
CA ASN A 36 -64.27 29.72 16.51
C ASN A 36 -63.30 29.37 17.65
N GLY A 37 -63.01 28.09 17.84
CA GLY A 37 -61.96 27.66 18.76
C GLY A 37 -60.61 28.24 18.32
N SER A 38 -59.69 28.40 19.26
CA SER A 38 -58.30 28.73 18.94
C SER A 38 -57.72 27.71 17.95
N ASN A 39 -56.90 28.16 17.00
CA ASN A 39 -56.14 27.25 16.15
C ASN A 39 -55.33 26.28 17.03
N GLY A 40 -55.28 25.01 16.66
CA GLY A 40 -54.43 24.03 17.34
C GLY A 40 -52.95 24.35 17.13
N SER A 41 -52.10 23.97 18.07
CA SER A 41 -50.64 24.12 17.95
C SER A 41 -50.10 23.32 16.76
N THR A 42 -49.05 23.84 16.11
CA THR A 42 -48.42 23.24 14.93
C THR A 42 -47.55 22.06 15.35
N SER A 43 -47.72 20.90 14.72
CA SER A 43 -46.78 19.78 14.88
C SER A 43 -45.66 19.88 13.84
N LEU A 44 -44.40 19.79 14.28
CA LEU A 44 -43.22 19.80 13.42
C LEU A 44 -42.50 18.46 13.46
N ILE A 45 -41.81 18.15 12.36
CA ILE A 45 -40.95 16.97 12.20
C ILE A 45 -39.63 17.44 11.61
N VAL A 46 -38.52 17.10 12.27
CA VAL A 46 -37.16 17.36 11.80
C VAL A 46 -36.48 16.03 11.52
N GLN A 47 -35.75 15.97 10.40
CA GLN A 47 -34.96 14.81 10.00
C GLN A 47 -33.49 15.19 10.02
N THR A 48 -32.71 14.45 10.80
CA THR A 48 -31.26 14.62 10.91
C THR A 48 -30.59 13.37 10.34
N ALA A 49 -29.75 13.54 9.32
CA ALA A 49 -28.95 12.44 8.77
C ALA A 49 -27.89 12.01 9.80
N LEU A 50 -27.79 10.71 10.03
CA LEU A 50 -26.81 10.11 10.93
C LEU A 50 -25.68 9.50 10.10
N ALA A 51 -24.45 9.82 10.49
CA ALA A 51 -23.26 9.25 9.86
C ALA A 51 -23.12 7.76 10.18
N ILE A 52 -22.29 7.08 9.39
CA ILE A 52 -21.82 5.73 9.73
C ILE A 52 -21.05 5.83 11.07
N GLY A 53 -21.23 4.86 11.96
CA GLY A 53 -20.67 4.87 13.32
C GLY A 53 -21.51 5.60 14.37
N ASP A 54 -22.71 6.11 14.02
CA ASP A 54 -23.63 6.68 15.00
C ASP A 54 -24.09 5.62 16.02
N ALA A 55 -24.11 6.00 17.31
CA ALA A 55 -24.40 5.08 18.41
C ALA A 55 -25.80 4.45 18.35
N ASN A 56 -26.76 5.08 17.67
CA ASN A 56 -28.13 4.58 17.54
C ASN A 56 -28.38 3.90 16.19
N CYS A 57 -27.69 4.34 15.13
CA CYS A 57 -27.69 3.70 13.82
C CYS A 57 -26.26 3.47 13.30
N PRO A 58 -25.59 2.37 13.71
CA PRO A 58 -24.18 2.13 13.37
C PRO A 58 -23.89 2.12 11.87
N ASN A 59 -24.87 1.70 11.06
CA ASN A 59 -24.75 1.59 9.60
C ASN A 59 -25.26 2.83 8.86
N SER A 60 -25.23 4.01 9.49
CA SER A 60 -25.95 5.22 9.08
C SER A 60 -27.48 5.12 9.22
N GLY A 61 -28.14 6.26 9.18
CA GLY A 61 -29.60 6.32 9.27
C GLY A 61 -30.13 7.75 9.27
N VAL A 62 -31.39 7.88 9.67
CA VAL A 62 -32.03 9.18 9.89
C VAL A 62 -32.68 9.16 11.26
N GLN A 63 -32.35 10.16 12.08
CA GLN A 63 -33.09 10.48 13.29
C GLN A 63 -34.28 11.36 12.91
N ILE A 64 -35.47 10.99 13.40
CA ILE A 64 -36.70 11.74 13.20
C ILE A 64 -37.17 12.25 14.56
N ASP A 65 -37.11 13.56 14.74
CA ASP A 65 -37.64 14.23 15.93
C ASP A 65 -39.02 14.83 15.59
N SER A 66 -39.99 14.64 16.49
CA SER A 66 -41.34 15.18 16.34
C SER A 66 -41.83 15.84 17.62
N GLY A 67 -42.53 16.96 17.45
CA GLY A 67 -42.97 17.77 18.58
C GLY A 67 -44.02 18.80 18.20
N ILE A 68 -44.47 19.53 19.22
CA ILE A 68 -45.42 20.63 19.06
C ILE A 68 -44.62 21.92 19.21
N ASP A 69 -44.68 22.78 18.20
CA ASP A 69 -44.14 24.14 18.23
C ASP A 69 -44.98 24.96 19.22
N THR A 70 -44.48 25.07 20.43
CA THR A 70 -45.20 25.65 21.57
C THR A 70 -45.04 27.15 21.66
N ASP A 71 -43.95 27.70 21.14
CA ASP A 71 -43.69 29.13 21.09
C ASP A 71 -44.11 29.78 19.75
N SER A 72 -44.53 28.96 18.78
CA SER A 72 -45.04 29.35 17.46
C SER A 72 -44.00 30.07 16.60
N ASP A 73 -42.73 29.69 16.72
CA ASP A 73 -41.61 30.29 15.96
C ASP A 73 -41.35 29.59 14.59
N GLY A 74 -41.93 28.41 14.37
CA GLY A 74 -41.79 27.63 13.14
C GLY A 74 -40.57 26.72 13.06
N GLU A 75 -39.79 26.61 14.13
CA GLU A 75 -38.67 25.67 14.28
C GLU A 75 -38.99 24.64 15.38
N LEU A 76 -38.41 23.44 15.30
CA LEU A 76 -38.58 22.44 16.36
C LEU A 76 -37.36 22.48 17.26
N GLN A 77 -37.46 23.18 18.39
CA GLN A 77 -36.36 23.27 19.34
C GLN A 77 -36.23 21.99 20.16
N SER A 78 -35.04 21.74 20.73
CA SER A 78 -34.78 20.52 21.52
C SER A 78 -35.71 20.36 22.73
N THR A 79 -36.25 21.46 23.27
CA THR A 79 -37.21 21.45 24.39
C THR A 79 -38.64 21.10 23.97
N GLU A 80 -38.93 21.08 22.66
CA GLU A 80 -40.25 20.87 22.08
C GLU A 80 -40.41 19.46 21.48
N VAL A 81 -39.30 18.72 21.36
CA VAL A 81 -39.29 17.33 20.90
C VAL A 81 -40.00 16.45 21.92
N THR A 82 -41.07 15.78 21.48
CA THR A 82 -41.88 14.88 22.31
C THR A 82 -41.68 13.40 21.97
N ALA A 83 -41.14 13.11 20.78
CA ALA A 83 -40.74 11.77 20.36
C ALA A 83 -39.57 11.83 19.39
N THR A 84 -38.63 10.91 19.56
CA THR A 84 -37.47 10.67 18.70
C THR A 84 -37.51 9.23 18.24
N GLU A 85 -37.46 9.01 16.93
CA GLU A 85 -37.44 7.69 16.30
C GLU A 85 -36.23 7.57 15.36
N TYR A 86 -35.70 6.37 15.22
CA TYR A 86 -34.53 6.10 14.39
C TYR A 86 -34.91 5.18 13.24
N ILE A 87 -34.57 5.57 12.02
CA ILE A 87 -34.66 4.72 10.83
C ILE A 87 -33.23 4.38 10.42
N CYS A 88 -32.74 3.23 10.87
CA CYS A 88 -31.39 2.77 10.55
C CYS A 88 -31.36 2.03 9.22
N ALA A 89 -30.27 2.20 8.46
CA ALA A 89 -30.02 1.34 7.33
C ALA A 89 -29.85 -0.12 7.82
N PRO A 90 -30.52 -1.10 7.19
CA PRO A 90 -30.39 -2.49 7.60
C PRO A 90 -28.93 -2.94 7.43
N GLY A 91 -28.37 -3.56 8.46
CA GLY A 91 -27.12 -4.31 8.32
C GLY A 91 -27.34 -5.46 7.35
N ASN A 92 -26.60 -5.47 6.25
CA ASN A 92 -26.76 -6.47 5.21
C ASN A 92 -25.96 -7.72 5.60
N SER A 93 -26.62 -8.88 5.69
CA SER A 93 -26.02 -10.20 5.98
C SER A 93 -25.85 -11.05 4.72
N THR A 94 -25.79 -10.42 3.55
CA THR A 94 -25.47 -11.04 2.26
C THR A 94 -24.49 -10.16 1.51
N VAL A 95 -23.28 -10.70 1.30
CA VAL A 95 -22.13 -10.02 0.69
C VAL A 95 -22.19 -10.19 -0.83
N SER A 96 -22.42 -9.09 -1.54
CA SER A 96 -22.17 -8.94 -2.98
C SER A 96 -21.78 -7.49 -3.22
N THR A 97 -20.72 -7.22 -4.00
CA THR A 97 -20.14 -5.87 -4.26
C THR A 97 -19.72 -5.03 -3.04
N SER A 98 -20.10 -5.40 -1.81
CA SER A 98 -19.90 -4.58 -0.59
C SER A 98 -18.44 -4.45 -0.17
N ASP A 99 -17.59 -5.44 -0.42
CA ASP A 99 -16.26 -5.50 0.20
C ASP A 99 -15.20 -4.72 -0.59
N ILE A 100 -15.35 -4.70 -1.93
CA ILE A 100 -14.71 -3.69 -2.75
C ILE A 100 -15.22 -2.32 -2.33
N LEU A 101 -16.55 -2.14 -2.21
CA LEU A 101 -17.15 -0.85 -1.88
C LEU A 101 -16.71 -0.32 -0.50
N THR A 102 -16.51 -1.14 0.53
CA THR A 102 -16.01 -0.67 1.84
C THR A 102 -14.55 -0.21 1.74
N SER A 103 -13.72 -0.96 1.02
CA SER A 103 -12.32 -0.60 0.76
C SER A 103 -12.19 0.66 -0.12
N VAL A 104 -13.08 0.86 -1.10
CA VAL A 104 -13.00 1.96 -2.07
C VAL A 104 -13.90 3.17 -1.77
N ASN A 105 -14.66 3.16 -0.67
CA ASN A 105 -15.52 4.29 -0.26
C ASN A 105 -15.24 4.83 1.17
N ASN A 106 -14.09 4.50 1.77
CA ASN A 106 -13.67 5.16 3.01
C ASN A 106 -13.01 6.52 2.74
N ASP A 107 -12.84 7.31 3.80
CA ASP A 107 -12.34 8.68 3.73
C ASP A 107 -10.91 8.75 3.17
N TRP A 108 -10.04 7.79 3.52
CA TRP A 108 -8.67 7.71 2.99
C TRP A 108 -8.66 7.52 1.48
N PHE A 109 -9.44 6.55 1.00
CA PHE A 109 -9.54 6.23 -0.41
C PHE A 109 -10.10 7.40 -1.22
N VAL A 110 -11.16 8.04 -0.70
CA VAL A 110 -11.76 9.23 -1.32
C VAL A 110 -10.77 10.39 -1.37
N ALA A 111 -9.99 10.61 -0.31
CA ALA A 111 -8.95 11.64 -0.27
C ALA A 111 -7.84 11.35 -1.30
N GLY A 112 -7.40 10.10 -1.43
CA GLY A 112 -6.41 9.72 -2.44
C GLY A 112 -6.90 9.94 -3.88
N GLN A 113 -8.15 9.61 -4.19
CA GLN A 113 -8.74 9.93 -5.52
C GLN A 113 -8.84 11.44 -5.79
N GLN A 114 -9.07 12.25 -4.75
CA GLN A 114 -9.02 13.71 -4.86
C GLN A 114 -7.59 14.20 -5.12
N GLU A 115 -6.59 13.58 -4.50
CA GLU A 115 -5.16 13.87 -4.73
C GLU A 115 -4.77 13.59 -6.18
N ILE A 116 -5.19 12.44 -6.75
CA ILE A 116 -5.02 12.17 -8.19
C ILE A 116 -5.66 13.25 -9.06
N THR A 117 -6.87 13.69 -8.70
CA THR A 117 -7.56 14.75 -9.42
C THR A 117 -6.79 16.07 -9.33
N ALA A 118 -6.25 16.42 -8.17
CA ALA A 118 -5.47 17.63 -7.94
C ALA A 118 -4.12 17.58 -8.67
N ALA A 119 -3.38 16.48 -8.56
CA ALA A 119 -2.13 16.22 -9.27
C ALA A 119 -2.30 16.41 -10.78
N ARG A 120 -3.38 15.86 -11.34
CA ARG A 120 -3.77 16.08 -12.74
C ARG A 120 -3.96 17.56 -13.06
N GLN A 121 -4.73 18.30 -12.26
CA GLN A 121 -4.97 19.73 -12.51
C GLN A 121 -3.67 20.55 -12.42
N ASN A 122 -2.78 20.20 -11.50
CA ASN A 122 -1.47 20.84 -11.35
C ASN A 122 -0.59 20.60 -12.59
N TRP A 123 -0.50 19.35 -13.04
CA TRP A 123 0.23 19.01 -14.26
C TRP A 123 -0.35 19.70 -15.50
N LEU A 124 -1.69 19.74 -15.63
CA LEU A 124 -2.38 20.49 -16.68
C LEU A 124 -2.01 21.97 -16.68
N ALA A 125 -2.06 22.60 -15.51
CA ALA A 125 -1.72 24.02 -15.36
C ALA A 125 -0.24 24.29 -15.70
N ALA A 126 0.66 23.36 -15.36
CA ALA A 126 2.10 23.49 -15.62
C ALA A 126 2.50 23.25 -17.08
N THR A 127 1.82 22.33 -17.78
CA THR A 127 2.18 21.91 -19.15
C THR A 127 1.38 22.61 -20.25
N THR A 128 0.27 23.27 -19.91
CA THR A 128 -0.52 24.03 -20.88
C THR A 128 0.15 25.39 -21.13
N PRO A 129 0.55 25.73 -22.37
CA PRO A 129 1.14 27.03 -22.65
C PRO A 129 0.16 28.15 -22.29
N SER A 130 0.62 29.12 -21.49
CA SER A 130 -0.06 30.40 -21.31
C SER A 130 -0.20 31.08 -22.67
N MET A 131 -1.40 31.00 -23.28
CA MET A 131 -1.70 31.82 -24.44
C MET A 131 -1.80 33.27 -23.96
N ALA A 132 -0.74 34.05 -24.21
CA ALA A 132 -0.88 35.49 -24.32
C ALA A 132 -1.96 35.76 -25.38
N THR A 133 -3.06 36.37 -24.97
CA THR A 133 -4.18 36.75 -25.83
C THR A 133 -3.74 37.81 -26.84
N THR A 134 -3.12 37.41 -27.95
CA THR A 134 -3.06 38.27 -29.14
C THR A 134 -4.38 38.15 -29.88
N SER A 135 -5.27 39.12 -29.65
CA SER A 135 -6.52 39.25 -30.37
C SER A 135 -6.26 39.70 -31.82
N SER A 136 -6.13 38.74 -32.73
CA SER A 136 -6.44 38.97 -34.13
C SER A 136 -6.86 37.68 -34.83
N ALA A 137 -7.99 37.79 -35.52
CA ALA A 137 -8.66 36.80 -36.36
C ALA A 137 -9.54 35.75 -35.65
N LYS A 138 -10.82 35.76 -36.04
CA LYS A 138 -11.88 34.81 -35.68
C LYS A 138 -11.53 33.41 -36.18
N THR A 139 -10.90 32.61 -35.33
CA THR A 139 -10.88 31.16 -35.42
C THR A 139 -11.06 30.66 -33.99
N SER A 140 -12.20 30.05 -33.69
CA SER A 140 -12.43 29.41 -32.38
C SER A 140 -11.61 28.13 -32.33
N VAL A 141 -10.37 28.23 -31.88
CA VAL A 141 -9.61 27.05 -31.44
C VAL A 141 -10.21 26.63 -30.11
N PRO A 142 -10.60 25.36 -29.90
CA PRO A 142 -10.96 24.85 -28.58
C PRO A 142 -9.87 25.26 -27.58
N SER A 143 -10.24 25.71 -26.38
CA SER A 143 -9.24 26.07 -25.38
C SER A 143 -8.38 24.83 -25.06
N VAL A 144 -7.06 24.99 -25.09
CA VAL A 144 -6.08 23.92 -24.84
C VAL A 144 -6.37 23.18 -23.52
N ALA A 145 -6.94 23.88 -22.52
CA ALA A 145 -7.36 23.31 -21.25
C ALA A 145 -8.47 22.23 -21.37
N ALA A 146 -9.46 22.41 -22.26
CA ALA A 146 -10.52 21.42 -22.46
C ALA A 146 -10.04 20.20 -23.24
N THR A 147 -9.05 20.38 -24.13
CA THR A 147 -8.42 19.30 -24.90
C THR A 147 -7.50 18.46 -24.01
N ASN A 148 -6.74 19.09 -23.11
CA ASN A 148 -5.84 18.39 -22.21
C ASN A 148 -6.59 17.63 -21.09
N ALA A 149 -7.73 18.13 -20.60
CA ALA A 149 -8.55 17.39 -19.62
C ALA A 149 -9.17 16.11 -20.22
N SER A 150 -9.52 16.13 -21.51
CA SER A 150 -9.96 14.93 -22.25
C SER A 150 -8.81 13.94 -22.45
N ALA A 151 -7.63 14.42 -22.87
CA ALA A 151 -6.44 13.60 -23.07
C ALA A 151 -5.94 12.91 -21.79
N LEU A 152 -6.16 13.50 -20.61
CA LEU A 152 -5.85 12.85 -19.33
C LEU A 152 -6.87 11.80 -18.91
N ASN A 153 -8.14 11.96 -19.26
CA ASN A 153 -9.11 10.88 -19.06
C ASN A 153 -8.81 9.70 -20.01
N GLU A 154 -8.20 9.95 -21.18
CA GLU A 154 -7.70 8.90 -22.08
C GLU A 154 -6.46 8.15 -21.52
N LEU A 155 -5.81 8.67 -20.47
CA LEU A 155 -4.69 7.99 -19.80
C LEU A 155 -5.11 7.00 -18.71
N ARG A 156 -6.37 7.04 -18.26
CA ARG A 156 -6.87 6.03 -17.32
C ARG A 156 -6.92 4.67 -18.02
N GLY A 157 -6.38 3.64 -17.38
CA GLY A 157 -6.34 2.29 -17.94
C GLY A 157 -5.38 2.09 -19.11
N SER A 158 -4.49 3.06 -19.36
CA SER A 158 -3.50 2.99 -20.44
C SER A 158 -2.26 2.17 -20.08
N ALA A 159 -2.04 1.88 -18.79
CA ALA A 159 -1.04 0.90 -18.37
C ALA A 159 -1.61 -0.52 -18.52
N LYS A 160 -1.03 -1.30 -19.43
CA LYS A 160 -1.18 -2.75 -19.50
C LYS A 160 -0.49 -3.41 -18.31
N ASN A 161 0.71 -2.95 -17.96
CA ASN A 161 1.51 -3.54 -16.89
C ASN A 161 1.78 -2.53 -15.78
N VAL A 162 1.86 -2.99 -14.53
CA VAL A 162 2.25 -2.18 -13.38
C VAL A 162 3.34 -2.90 -12.61
N ILE A 163 4.43 -2.20 -12.30
CA ILE A 163 5.51 -2.69 -11.44
C ILE A 163 5.72 -1.71 -10.29
N LEU A 164 5.56 -2.19 -9.06
CA LEU A 164 5.90 -1.46 -7.85
C LEU A 164 7.21 -1.99 -7.27
N PHE A 165 8.25 -1.18 -7.31
CA PHE A 165 9.53 -1.44 -6.68
C PHE A 165 9.59 -0.76 -5.31
N VAL A 166 9.82 -1.54 -4.25
CA VAL A 166 9.98 -1.06 -2.87
C VAL A 166 11.38 -1.40 -2.36
N GLY A 167 12.20 -0.38 -2.09
CA GLY A 167 13.41 -0.55 -1.30
C GLY A 167 13.04 -0.38 0.18
N ASP A 168 12.91 -1.46 0.93
CA ASP A 168 12.53 -1.42 2.35
C ASP A 168 13.58 -0.61 3.12
N GLY A 169 13.17 0.46 3.80
CA GLY A 169 14.10 1.37 4.48
C GLY A 169 14.96 2.27 3.56
N MET A 170 14.69 2.32 2.25
CA MET A 170 15.50 3.08 1.28
C MET A 170 15.21 4.60 1.32
N GLY A 171 15.50 5.26 2.45
CA GLY A 171 15.35 6.70 2.62
C GLY A 171 16.26 7.54 1.69
N ILE A 172 16.04 8.86 1.67
CA ILE A 172 16.78 9.79 0.77
C ILE A 172 18.31 9.73 0.99
N SER A 173 18.74 9.58 2.25
CA SER A 173 20.15 9.41 2.60
C SER A 173 20.72 8.12 1.99
N THR A 174 19.97 7.02 2.03
CA THR A 174 20.34 5.72 1.46
C THR A 174 20.50 5.81 -0.05
N VAL A 175 19.52 6.38 -0.76
CA VAL A 175 19.58 6.63 -2.21
C VAL A 175 20.84 7.44 -2.57
N THR A 176 21.09 8.52 -1.84
CA THR A 176 22.25 9.39 -2.10
C THR A 176 23.57 8.66 -1.87
N ALA A 177 23.69 7.92 -0.77
CA ALA A 177 24.92 7.19 -0.44
C ALA A 177 25.17 6.02 -1.41
N ALA A 178 24.13 5.29 -1.81
CA ALA A 178 24.23 4.16 -2.73
C ALA A 178 24.68 4.62 -4.12
N ARG A 179 24.11 5.71 -4.63
CA ARG A 179 24.57 6.37 -5.87
C ARG A 179 26.05 6.72 -5.84
N ILE A 180 26.50 7.32 -4.75
CA ILE A 180 27.92 7.69 -4.60
C ILE A 180 28.78 6.42 -4.58
N LEU A 181 28.36 5.40 -3.82
CA LEU A 181 29.07 4.13 -3.72
C LEU A 181 29.21 3.46 -5.10
N GLU A 182 28.11 3.34 -5.85
CA GLU A 182 28.12 2.70 -7.16
C GLU A 182 29.03 3.44 -8.14
N GLY A 183 28.96 4.78 -8.16
CA GLY A 183 29.86 5.59 -8.98
C GLY A 183 31.34 5.41 -8.59
N GLN A 184 31.64 5.24 -7.30
CA GLN A 184 32.99 4.94 -6.80
C GLN A 184 33.46 3.54 -7.19
N MET A 185 32.57 2.53 -7.15
CA MET A 185 32.85 1.17 -7.63
C MET A 185 33.19 1.15 -9.13
N GLN A 186 32.64 2.09 -9.91
CA GLN A 186 32.98 2.31 -11.31
C GLN A 186 34.27 3.15 -11.53
N GLY A 187 35.01 3.45 -10.48
CA GLY A 187 36.25 4.25 -10.54
C GLY A 187 36.03 5.74 -10.80
N LYS A 188 34.81 6.25 -10.62
CA LYS A 188 34.48 7.69 -10.68
C LYS A 188 34.49 8.30 -9.26
N ASN A 189 34.14 9.57 -9.14
CA ASN A 189 34.09 10.22 -7.82
C ASN A 189 32.86 9.80 -7.00
N GLY A 190 31.75 9.50 -7.69
CA GLY A 190 30.52 9.00 -7.10
C GLY A 190 29.37 10.00 -7.19
N GLU A 191 29.57 11.26 -6.79
CA GLU A 191 28.47 12.21 -6.58
C GLU A 191 27.69 12.59 -7.85
N GLU A 192 28.30 12.43 -9.03
CA GLU A 192 27.71 12.65 -10.35
C GLU A 192 27.02 11.42 -10.95
N HIS A 193 27.13 10.26 -10.30
CA HIS A 193 26.52 9.02 -10.76
C HIS A 193 24.99 9.11 -10.62
N ASN A 194 24.27 8.25 -11.34
CA ASN A 194 22.83 8.10 -11.22
C ASN A 194 22.53 6.61 -11.09
N LEU A 195 21.80 6.24 -10.05
CA LEU A 195 21.04 4.99 -10.01
C LEU A 195 20.04 4.98 -11.17
N SER A 196 19.61 3.79 -11.56
CA SER A 196 18.72 3.56 -12.71
C SER A 196 17.45 4.42 -12.68
N PHE A 197 16.85 4.58 -11.51
CA PHE A 197 15.61 5.35 -11.31
C PHE A 197 15.80 6.85 -11.11
N ASP A 198 17.03 7.34 -10.94
CA ASP A 198 17.28 8.78 -10.77
C ASP A 198 17.01 9.58 -12.06
N THR A 199 16.92 8.87 -13.18
CA THR A 199 16.62 9.44 -14.49
C THR A 199 15.14 9.35 -14.86
N PHE A 200 14.30 8.80 -13.98
CA PHE A 200 12.86 8.75 -14.21
C PHE A 200 12.28 10.16 -14.36
N PRO A 201 11.33 10.36 -15.29
CA PRO A 201 10.87 11.71 -15.64
C PRO A 201 10.03 12.38 -14.55
N PHE A 202 9.48 11.62 -13.62
CA PHE A 202 8.63 12.13 -12.54
C PHE A 202 9.14 11.66 -11.19
N ALA A 203 9.16 12.60 -10.24
CA ALA A 203 9.57 12.33 -8.87
C ALA A 203 8.77 13.18 -7.88
N GLY A 204 8.62 12.65 -6.67
CA GLY A 204 7.90 13.27 -5.56
C GLY A 204 8.36 12.69 -4.23
N LEU A 205 7.67 13.08 -3.16
CA LEU A 205 7.88 12.60 -1.80
C LEU A 205 6.62 11.91 -1.28
N ALA A 206 6.79 10.88 -0.44
CA ALA A 206 5.72 10.17 0.27
C ALA A 206 5.87 10.37 1.79
N LYS A 207 4.80 10.82 2.45
CA LYS A 207 4.71 10.88 3.92
C LYS A 207 4.38 9.50 4.49
N THR A 208 5.26 8.96 5.33
CA THR A 208 5.29 7.52 5.66
C THR A 208 4.57 7.14 6.96
N TYR A 209 4.19 8.10 7.80
CA TYR A 209 3.53 7.82 9.09
C TYR A 209 2.37 6.81 8.99
N ASN A 210 2.27 5.88 9.95
CA ASN A 210 1.08 5.06 10.18
C ASN A 210 0.03 5.85 10.96
N VAL A 211 -1.22 5.39 10.96
CA VAL A 211 -2.31 6.09 11.66
C VAL A 211 -1.99 6.31 13.15
N ASP A 212 -1.38 5.31 13.80
CA ASP A 212 -0.98 5.33 15.21
C ASP A 212 0.50 5.69 15.49
N ALA A 213 1.35 5.80 14.45
CA ALA A 213 2.80 5.96 14.61
C ALA A 213 3.43 7.01 13.67
N GLN A 214 4.20 7.95 14.24
CA GLN A 214 4.96 8.95 13.46
C GLN A 214 6.14 8.34 12.70
N THR A 215 6.82 7.39 13.33
CA THR A 215 7.82 6.54 12.69
C THR A 215 7.13 5.21 12.43
N PRO A 216 6.92 4.85 11.16
CA PRO A 216 6.10 3.70 10.82
C PRO A 216 6.86 2.38 10.91
N ASP A 217 6.13 1.28 10.73
CA ASP A 217 6.70 -0.02 10.35
C ASP A 217 6.35 -0.38 8.89
N SER A 218 6.98 -1.43 8.34
CA SER A 218 6.76 -1.89 6.97
C SER A 218 5.33 -2.42 6.72
N ALA A 219 4.64 -2.92 7.76
CA ALA A 219 3.32 -3.51 7.61
C ALA A 219 2.25 -2.47 7.26
N GLY A 220 2.13 -1.41 8.07
CA GLY A 220 1.13 -0.38 7.82
C GLY A 220 1.45 0.49 6.60
N THR A 221 2.74 0.68 6.28
CA THR A 221 3.19 1.44 5.11
C THR A 221 2.94 0.70 3.80
N MET A 222 3.24 -0.60 3.74
CA MET A 222 2.92 -1.39 2.56
C MET A 222 1.41 -1.61 2.40
N THR A 223 0.66 -1.71 3.52
CA THR A 223 -0.81 -1.67 3.47
C THR A 223 -1.30 -0.39 2.80
N ALA A 224 -0.72 0.78 3.12
CA ALA A 224 -1.04 2.04 2.44
C ALA A 224 -0.75 2.00 0.93
N MET A 225 0.41 1.51 0.53
CA MET A 225 0.82 1.44 -0.88
C MET A 225 0.01 0.43 -1.70
N MET A 226 -0.51 -0.62 -1.07
CA MET A 226 -1.24 -1.70 -1.73
C MET A 226 -2.76 -1.57 -1.67
N SER A 227 -3.33 -0.82 -0.73
CA SER A 227 -4.79 -0.65 -0.59
C SER A 227 -5.29 0.78 -0.83
N GLY A 228 -4.40 1.77 -0.77
CA GLY A 228 -4.79 3.18 -0.80
C GLY A 228 -5.30 3.71 0.55
N VAL A 229 -5.20 2.91 1.61
CA VAL A 229 -5.68 3.26 2.96
C VAL A 229 -4.53 3.11 3.95
N LYS A 230 -4.25 4.16 4.72
CA LYS A 230 -3.27 4.07 5.81
C LYS A 230 -3.85 3.23 6.95
N SER A 231 -3.00 2.42 7.54
CA SER A 231 -3.36 1.58 8.69
C SER A 231 -2.39 1.79 9.86
N ASP A 232 -2.66 1.10 10.95
CA ASP A 232 -1.84 1.05 12.15
C ASP A 232 -0.55 0.25 11.93
N ALA A 233 0.44 0.46 12.81
CA ALA A 233 1.71 -0.23 12.74
C ALA A 233 1.58 -1.71 13.14
N GLY A 234 2.15 -2.61 12.32
CA GLY A 234 2.25 -4.04 12.59
C GLY A 234 1.04 -4.88 12.19
N VAL A 235 0.08 -4.33 11.44
CA VAL A 235 -1.08 -5.03 10.89
C VAL A 235 -1.01 -5.05 9.36
N LEU A 236 -1.58 -6.07 8.72
CA LEU A 236 -1.42 -6.32 7.28
C LEU A 236 -2.78 -6.36 6.58
N GLY A 237 -2.97 -5.51 5.57
CA GLY A 237 -4.13 -5.58 4.67
C GLY A 237 -5.47 -5.31 5.35
N VAL A 238 -5.47 -4.61 6.48
CA VAL A 238 -6.65 -4.24 7.27
C VAL A 238 -6.62 -2.75 7.61
N ASP A 239 -7.76 -2.14 7.84
CA ASP A 239 -7.87 -0.71 8.20
C ASP A 239 -7.51 -0.43 9.67
N GLU A 240 -7.54 0.84 10.06
CA GLU A 240 -7.14 1.30 11.41
C GLU A 240 -8.11 0.89 12.55
N HIS A 241 -9.23 0.22 12.26
CA HIS A 241 -10.15 -0.26 13.29
C HIS A 241 -9.75 -1.63 13.86
N VAL A 242 -8.75 -2.29 13.26
CA VAL A 242 -8.20 -3.55 13.79
C VAL A 242 -7.50 -3.31 15.12
N GLU A 243 -7.60 -4.27 16.05
CA GLU A 243 -6.74 -4.29 17.24
C GLU A 243 -5.57 -5.25 17.00
N ARG A 244 -4.34 -4.72 17.03
CA ARG A 244 -3.14 -5.54 16.79
C ARG A 244 -3.07 -6.72 17.75
N GLY A 245 -2.88 -7.92 17.19
CA GLY A 245 -2.82 -9.19 17.90
C GLY A 245 -4.18 -9.79 18.26
N ASP A 246 -5.31 -9.11 18.00
CA ASP A 246 -6.65 -9.66 18.19
C ASP A 246 -7.27 -10.08 16.86
N CYS A 247 -7.17 -11.38 16.58
CA CYS A 247 -7.77 -12.05 15.42
C CYS A 247 -9.25 -11.70 15.21
N SER A 248 -10.03 -11.51 16.28
CA SER A 248 -11.48 -11.32 16.19
C SER A 248 -11.88 -9.99 15.57
N THR A 249 -10.94 -9.04 15.46
CA THR A 249 -11.15 -7.70 14.91
C THR A 249 -10.78 -7.58 13.42
N VAL A 250 -10.25 -8.65 12.81
CA VAL A 250 -9.92 -8.68 11.37
C VAL A 250 -11.20 -8.65 10.51
N ALA A 251 -12.23 -9.38 10.93
CA ALA A 251 -13.46 -9.49 10.15
C ALA A 251 -14.18 -8.14 10.04
N GLY A 252 -14.34 -7.64 8.82
CA GLY A 252 -14.95 -6.36 8.50
C GLY A 252 -13.97 -5.19 8.39
N THR A 253 -12.67 -5.41 8.66
CA THR A 253 -11.60 -4.40 8.49
C THR A 253 -10.71 -4.72 7.30
N GLU A 254 -10.94 -5.82 6.58
CA GLU A 254 -10.10 -6.23 5.44
C GLU A 254 -10.17 -5.21 4.30
N LEU A 255 -8.99 -4.85 3.79
CA LEU A 255 -8.82 -3.93 2.67
C LEU A 255 -8.43 -4.67 1.41
N ILE A 256 -9.09 -4.41 0.29
CA ILE A 256 -8.68 -4.99 -0.99
C ILE A 256 -7.37 -4.39 -1.51
N THR A 257 -6.45 -5.22 -1.99
CA THR A 257 -5.15 -4.78 -2.51
C THR A 257 -5.15 -4.61 -4.03
N ALA A 258 -4.18 -3.87 -4.54
CA ALA A 258 -3.93 -3.75 -5.98
C ALA A 258 -3.60 -5.10 -6.64
N LEU A 259 -2.96 -6.02 -5.90
CA LEU A 259 -2.69 -7.39 -6.35
C LEU A 259 -4.01 -8.15 -6.55
N GLU A 260 -4.90 -8.12 -5.53
CA GLU A 260 -6.23 -8.75 -5.60
C GLU A 260 -7.09 -8.15 -6.72
N LEU A 261 -7.03 -6.84 -6.93
CA LEU A 261 -7.75 -6.18 -8.02
C LEU A 261 -7.18 -6.53 -9.41
N ALA A 262 -5.86 -6.68 -9.53
CA ALA A 262 -5.22 -7.10 -10.78
C ALA A 262 -5.61 -8.54 -11.13
N GLU A 263 -5.60 -9.43 -10.14
CA GLU A 263 -6.03 -10.81 -10.24
C GLU A 263 -7.49 -10.90 -10.74
N ILE A 264 -8.42 -10.21 -10.08
CA ILE A 264 -9.84 -10.19 -10.49
C ILE A 264 -10.03 -9.57 -11.88
N ALA A 265 -9.15 -8.63 -12.27
CA ALA A 265 -9.15 -8.04 -13.60
C ALA A 265 -8.56 -8.97 -14.69
N GLY A 266 -8.14 -10.19 -14.35
CA GLY A 266 -7.57 -11.18 -15.27
C GLY A 266 -6.12 -10.94 -15.66
N LYS A 267 -5.41 -10.07 -14.92
CA LYS A 267 -3.97 -9.85 -15.09
C LYS A 267 -3.20 -10.94 -14.37
N SER A 268 -2.01 -11.27 -14.90
CA SER A 268 -1.08 -12.09 -14.12
C SER A 268 -0.49 -11.28 -12.97
N THR A 269 -0.21 -11.95 -11.84
CA THR A 269 0.21 -11.31 -10.61
C THR A 269 1.50 -11.90 -10.06
N GLY A 270 2.35 -11.04 -9.49
CA GLY A 270 3.63 -11.46 -8.94
C GLY A 270 4.09 -10.69 -7.71
N VAL A 271 4.78 -11.40 -6.82
CA VAL A 271 5.37 -10.87 -5.58
C VAL A 271 6.80 -11.41 -5.44
N ILE A 272 7.77 -10.49 -5.46
CA ILE A 272 9.19 -10.79 -5.30
C ILE A 272 9.73 -10.05 -4.09
N SER A 273 10.55 -10.72 -3.28
CA SER A 273 11.22 -10.12 -2.13
C SER A 273 12.58 -10.77 -1.87
N THR A 274 13.57 -10.00 -1.43
CA THR A 274 14.80 -10.57 -0.82
C THR A 274 14.65 -10.87 0.67
N ALA A 275 13.52 -10.51 1.29
CA ALA A 275 13.16 -10.95 2.63
C ALA A 275 12.44 -12.31 2.59
N ARG A 276 11.89 -12.73 3.73
CA ARG A 276 10.94 -13.84 3.75
C ARG A 276 9.70 -13.41 3.00
N ILE A 277 9.10 -14.27 2.18
CA ILE A 277 7.88 -13.91 1.46
C ILE A 277 6.67 -13.67 2.39
N THR A 278 6.78 -14.14 3.63
CA THR A 278 5.86 -13.91 4.75
C THR A 278 6.16 -12.65 5.56
N HIS A 279 7.27 -11.95 5.26
CA HIS A 279 7.62 -10.69 5.90
C HIS A 279 6.59 -9.60 5.58
N ALA A 280 6.56 -8.52 6.37
CA ALA A 280 5.51 -7.52 6.33
C ALA A 280 5.24 -6.94 4.93
N THR A 281 6.28 -6.49 4.22
CA THR A 281 6.16 -5.86 2.90
C THR A 281 5.56 -6.81 1.84
N PRO A 282 6.10 -8.02 1.58
CA PRO A 282 5.47 -8.92 0.63
C PRO A 282 4.12 -9.42 1.13
N ALA A 283 3.97 -9.71 2.43
CA ALA A 283 2.72 -10.19 3.00
C ALA A 283 1.56 -9.20 2.86
N ALA A 284 1.79 -7.90 3.02
CA ALA A 284 0.75 -6.87 2.86
C ALA A 284 0.13 -6.81 1.44
N THR A 285 0.74 -7.47 0.45
CA THR A 285 0.16 -7.59 -0.89
C THR A 285 -1.00 -8.59 -0.96
N TYR A 286 -1.04 -9.61 -0.09
CA TYR A 286 -2.00 -10.72 -0.16
C TYR A 286 -2.68 -11.06 1.17
N ALA A 287 -2.04 -10.85 2.31
CA ALA A 287 -2.52 -11.28 3.62
C ALA A 287 -3.44 -10.25 4.28
N LYS A 288 -4.37 -10.75 5.10
CA LYS A 288 -5.20 -10.00 6.06
C LYS A 288 -4.85 -10.51 7.46
N SER A 289 -4.09 -9.73 8.24
CA SER A 289 -3.60 -10.18 9.55
C SER A 289 -3.57 -9.07 10.58
N ALA A 290 -4.02 -9.39 11.80
CA ALA A 290 -3.92 -8.52 12.97
C ALA A 290 -2.51 -8.46 13.56
N ASP A 291 -1.57 -9.30 13.15
CA ASP A 291 -0.16 -9.12 13.50
C ASP A 291 0.75 -9.62 12.36
N ARG A 292 1.69 -8.76 11.96
CA ARG A 292 2.70 -9.08 10.95
C ARG A 292 3.64 -10.23 11.33
N ASN A 293 3.73 -10.58 12.61
CA ASN A 293 4.61 -11.65 13.09
C ASN A 293 3.94 -13.03 13.02
N TRP A 294 2.66 -13.14 12.64
CA TRP A 294 2.01 -14.44 12.45
C TRP A 294 2.41 -15.07 11.11
N GLU A 295 3.73 -15.18 10.87
CA GLU A 295 4.31 -15.69 9.63
C GLU A 295 3.96 -17.17 9.42
N ASP A 296 3.98 -17.97 10.48
CA ASP A 296 3.36 -19.29 10.54
C ASP A 296 2.60 -19.55 11.86
N ILE A 297 1.91 -20.69 11.94
CA ILE A 297 1.07 -21.07 13.08
C ILE A 297 1.81 -21.12 14.43
N SER A 298 3.13 -21.29 14.44
CA SER A 298 3.94 -21.35 15.66
C SER A 298 4.14 -19.99 16.33
N ASP A 299 3.96 -18.89 15.59
CA ASP A 299 4.03 -17.52 16.08
C ASP A 299 2.67 -16.98 16.55
N MET A 300 1.60 -17.73 16.32
CA MET A 300 0.23 -17.34 16.66
C MET A 300 -0.15 -17.73 18.09
N PRO A 301 -0.88 -16.87 18.82
CA PRO A 301 -1.44 -17.25 20.11
C PRO A 301 -2.60 -18.25 19.93
N GLU A 302 -2.81 -19.10 20.93
CA GLU A 302 -3.78 -20.23 20.86
C GLU A 302 -5.23 -19.76 20.62
N ASP A 303 -5.59 -18.59 21.13
CA ASP A 303 -6.90 -17.97 20.92
C ASP A 303 -7.10 -17.51 19.47
N ALA A 304 -6.08 -16.95 18.81
CA ALA A 304 -6.15 -16.63 17.38
C ALA A 304 -6.31 -17.89 16.52
N VAL A 305 -5.55 -18.95 16.81
CA VAL A 305 -5.64 -20.23 16.09
C VAL A 305 -7.01 -20.87 16.28
N SER A 306 -7.50 -20.94 17.52
CA SER A 306 -8.82 -21.52 17.82
C SER A 306 -9.99 -20.65 17.36
N GLY A 307 -9.77 -19.33 17.24
CA GLY A 307 -10.68 -18.36 16.61
C GLY A 307 -10.79 -18.51 15.10
N GLY A 308 -9.89 -19.28 14.47
CA GLY A 308 -9.93 -19.57 13.04
C GLY A 308 -9.07 -18.65 12.17
N CYS A 309 -8.26 -17.77 12.77
CA CYS A 309 -7.29 -17.00 11.99
C CYS A 309 -6.25 -17.90 11.32
N LYS A 310 -5.79 -17.44 10.17
CA LYS A 310 -4.81 -18.13 9.33
C LYS A 310 -3.49 -17.38 9.36
N ASP A 311 -2.41 -18.13 9.53
CA ASP A 311 -1.06 -17.59 9.42
C ASP A 311 -0.76 -17.10 7.99
N ILE A 312 0.21 -16.21 7.86
CA ILE A 312 0.53 -15.54 6.60
C ILE A 312 0.95 -16.56 5.52
N ALA A 313 1.74 -17.57 5.86
CA ALA A 313 2.13 -18.62 4.92
C ALA A 313 0.91 -19.42 4.40
N ASP A 314 -0.05 -19.75 5.27
CA ASP A 314 -1.32 -20.40 4.90
C ASP A 314 -2.16 -19.50 3.98
N GLN A 315 -2.19 -18.19 4.23
CA GLN A 315 -2.90 -17.23 3.39
C GLN A 315 -2.31 -17.10 1.98
N LEU A 316 -0.98 -17.16 1.84
CA LEU A 316 -0.30 -17.18 0.54
C LEU A 316 -0.69 -18.42 -0.27
N VAL A 317 -0.53 -19.62 0.31
CA VAL A 317 -0.78 -20.88 -0.40
C VAL A 317 -2.25 -21.03 -0.80
N ASN A 318 -3.16 -20.49 0.01
CA ASN A 318 -4.59 -20.53 -0.23
C ASN A 318 -5.15 -19.20 -0.80
N PHE A 319 -4.30 -18.36 -1.42
CA PHE A 319 -4.71 -17.03 -1.90
C PHE A 319 -5.95 -17.09 -2.80
N GLU A 320 -5.95 -17.98 -3.81
CA GLU A 320 -7.08 -18.21 -4.73
C GLU A 320 -8.38 -18.47 -3.95
N ALA A 321 -8.39 -19.55 -3.16
CA ALA A 321 -9.56 -19.96 -2.38
C ALA A 321 -10.02 -18.88 -1.37
N ASN A 322 -9.07 -18.16 -0.75
CA ASN A 322 -9.37 -17.09 0.21
C ASN A 322 -9.97 -15.85 -0.47
N LEU A 323 -9.53 -15.53 -1.68
CA LEU A 323 -10.06 -14.41 -2.45
C LEU A 323 -11.47 -14.71 -2.95
N GLU A 324 -11.70 -15.91 -3.53
CA GLU A 324 -13.02 -16.37 -3.95
C GLU A 324 -14.03 -16.49 -2.79
N ALA A 325 -13.54 -16.90 -1.60
CA ALA A 325 -14.39 -17.00 -0.42
C ALA A 325 -14.84 -15.62 0.09
N ARG A 326 -14.00 -14.59 -0.03
CA ARG A 326 -14.33 -13.23 0.39
C ARG A 326 -15.21 -12.51 -0.63
N ILE A 327 -14.93 -12.67 -1.92
CA ILE A 327 -15.63 -11.93 -2.97
C ILE A 327 -16.47 -12.89 -3.81
N SER A 328 -17.80 -12.84 -3.64
CA SER A 328 -18.69 -13.71 -4.40
C SER A 328 -18.73 -13.36 -5.89
N GLY A 329 -18.61 -14.38 -6.74
CA GLY A 329 -18.83 -14.27 -8.19
C GLY A 329 -17.58 -14.03 -9.03
N ILE A 330 -16.40 -14.02 -8.41
CA ILE A 330 -15.12 -14.04 -9.14
C ILE A 330 -14.66 -15.48 -9.37
N ASP A 331 -13.80 -15.64 -10.38
CA ASP A 331 -13.09 -16.86 -10.76
C ASP A 331 -11.66 -16.40 -11.02
N VAL A 332 -10.77 -16.63 -10.06
CA VAL A 332 -9.36 -16.20 -10.08
C VAL A 332 -8.48 -17.44 -10.07
N ASP A 333 -7.22 -17.33 -10.48
CA ASP A 333 -6.36 -18.50 -10.66
C ASP A 333 -5.09 -18.49 -9.79
N GLY A 334 -5.00 -17.52 -8.88
CA GLY A 334 -3.98 -17.41 -7.86
C GLY A 334 -2.72 -16.72 -8.36
N ILE A 335 -1.82 -16.38 -7.42
CA ILE A 335 -0.60 -15.63 -7.75
C ILE A 335 0.31 -16.46 -8.68
N ASP A 336 0.61 -15.92 -9.86
CA ASP A 336 1.43 -16.61 -10.86
C ASP A 336 2.89 -16.76 -10.41
N VAL A 337 3.50 -15.70 -9.88
CA VAL A 337 4.93 -15.70 -9.55
C VAL A 337 5.17 -15.23 -8.12
N VAL A 338 5.70 -16.11 -7.28
CA VAL A 338 6.09 -15.80 -5.91
C VAL A 338 7.55 -16.19 -5.71
N MET A 339 8.40 -15.25 -5.33
CA MET A 339 9.84 -15.51 -5.15
C MET A 339 10.43 -14.76 -3.96
N GLY A 340 11.13 -15.47 -3.07
CA GLY A 340 11.89 -14.87 -1.98
C GLY A 340 12.48 -15.90 -1.03
N GLY A 341 12.71 -15.53 0.23
CA GLY A 341 13.11 -16.46 1.28
C GLY A 341 11.92 -16.99 2.12
N GLY A 342 12.23 -17.66 3.23
CA GLY A 342 11.30 -17.94 4.31
C GLY A 342 10.78 -19.37 4.34
N ARG A 343 11.49 -20.34 3.73
CA ARG A 343 11.06 -21.74 3.64
C ARG A 343 10.60 -22.33 4.99
N ARG A 344 11.24 -21.95 6.10
CA ARG A 344 10.90 -22.45 7.44
C ARG A 344 9.42 -22.32 7.80
N HIS A 345 8.75 -21.25 7.34
CA HIS A 345 7.34 -20.98 7.65
C HIS A 345 6.37 -21.88 6.88
N PHE A 346 6.87 -22.60 5.88
CA PHE A 346 6.10 -23.51 5.03
C PHE A 346 6.33 -24.98 5.38
N LEU A 347 7.38 -25.31 6.13
CA LEU A 347 7.79 -26.69 6.41
C LEU A 347 7.40 -27.12 7.84
N PRO A 348 7.05 -28.40 8.05
CA PRO A 348 6.83 -28.94 9.39
C PRO A 348 8.08 -28.81 10.26
N LYS A 349 7.89 -28.64 11.58
CA LYS A 349 8.96 -28.69 12.58
C LYS A 349 9.51 -30.11 12.82
N ASP A 350 10.08 -30.68 11.77
CA ASP A 350 10.65 -32.03 11.71
C ASP A 350 11.84 -32.05 10.72
N ALA A 351 13.00 -32.52 11.20
CA ALA A 351 14.22 -32.62 10.40
C ALA A 351 14.09 -33.51 9.14
N ALA A 352 13.06 -34.35 9.07
CA ALA A 352 12.74 -35.11 7.87
C ALA A 352 12.35 -34.25 6.66
N TYR A 353 11.97 -32.98 6.88
CA TYR A 353 11.57 -32.03 5.86
C TYR A 353 12.66 -30.99 5.55
N ASN A 354 13.84 -31.09 6.17
CA ASN A 354 14.94 -30.17 5.86
C ASN A 354 15.32 -30.25 4.38
N SER A 355 15.43 -29.08 3.77
CA SER A 355 16.05 -28.86 2.46
C SER A 355 17.53 -29.24 2.48
N ALA A 356 18.12 -29.37 1.29
CA ALA A 356 19.51 -29.79 1.14
C ALA A 356 20.52 -28.76 1.67
N ASP A 357 20.10 -27.50 1.76
CA ASP A 357 20.85 -26.32 2.19
C ASP A 357 20.46 -25.81 3.58
N ALA A 358 19.59 -26.54 4.30
CA ALA A 358 19.19 -26.18 5.66
C ALA A 358 20.40 -25.92 6.57
N VAL A 359 20.40 -24.74 7.22
CA VAL A 359 21.45 -24.34 8.17
C VAL A 359 21.08 -24.72 9.60
N SER A 360 19.79 -24.78 9.90
CA SER A 360 19.28 -25.26 11.19
C SER A 360 19.23 -26.79 11.27
N SER A 361 19.30 -27.31 12.50
CA SER A 361 19.10 -28.75 12.73
C SER A 361 17.69 -29.23 12.39
N ILE A 362 16.71 -28.33 12.49
CA ILE A 362 15.32 -28.49 12.05
C ILE A 362 14.99 -27.17 11.36
N GLU A 363 14.76 -27.21 10.06
CA GLU A 363 14.50 -26.02 9.24
C GLU A 363 13.08 -25.49 9.45
N GLY A 364 12.08 -26.36 9.38
CA GLY A 364 10.68 -25.95 9.49
C GLY A 364 10.28 -25.51 10.89
N ASP A 365 9.37 -24.55 10.96
CA ASP A 365 8.83 -24.02 12.21
C ASP A 365 7.37 -24.40 12.47
N ARG A 366 6.65 -24.85 11.43
CA ARG A 366 5.21 -25.16 11.55
C ARG A 366 4.93 -26.26 12.57
N THR A 367 4.07 -25.94 13.54
CA THR A 367 3.70 -26.84 14.65
C THR A 367 2.46 -27.70 14.38
N ASP A 368 1.79 -27.50 13.25
CA ASP A 368 0.61 -28.26 12.81
C ASP A 368 0.94 -29.51 11.96
N GLY A 369 2.22 -29.70 11.64
CA GLY A 369 2.70 -30.84 10.85
C GLY A 369 2.39 -30.73 9.35
N ARG A 370 1.95 -29.56 8.86
CA ARG A 370 1.66 -29.32 7.45
C ARG A 370 2.92 -28.94 6.67
N ASP A 371 3.01 -29.47 5.45
CA ASP A 371 3.98 -29.05 4.45
C ASP A 371 3.26 -28.23 3.39
N LEU A 372 3.30 -26.91 3.56
CA LEU A 372 2.62 -25.98 2.69
C LEU A 372 3.23 -25.93 1.29
N THR A 373 4.50 -26.31 1.13
CA THR A 373 5.12 -26.41 -0.19
C THR A 373 4.50 -27.55 -1.00
N ALA A 374 4.31 -28.70 -0.35
CA ALA A 374 3.64 -29.85 -0.95
C ALA A 374 2.14 -29.59 -1.18
N GLU A 375 1.46 -28.87 -0.28
CA GLU A 375 0.06 -28.46 -0.48
C GLU A 375 -0.07 -27.52 -1.70
N TRP A 376 0.80 -26.52 -1.85
CA TRP A 376 0.82 -25.62 -3.01
C TRP A 376 1.02 -26.41 -4.32
N GLN A 377 1.98 -27.33 -4.36
CA GLN A 377 2.21 -28.18 -5.54
C GLN A 377 1.04 -29.14 -5.83
N ALA A 378 0.27 -29.54 -4.82
CA ALA A 378 -0.91 -30.37 -5.00
C ALA A 378 -2.10 -29.57 -5.58
N THR A 379 -2.22 -28.29 -5.20
CA THR A 379 -3.20 -27.35 -5.77
C THR A 379 -2.85 -27.00 -7.21
N TYR A 380 -1.59 -26.64 -7.47
CA TYR A 380 -1.10 -26.23 -8.79
C TYR A 380 -0.19 -27.31 -9.38
N ALA A 381 -0.80 -28.36 -9.95
CA ALA A 381 -0.06 -29.52 -10.47
C ALA A 381 0.94 -29.19 -11.59
N ASP A 382 0.70 -28.12 -12.36
CA ASP A 382 1.59 -27.60 -13.40
C ASP A 382 2.52 -26.47 -12.88
N GLY A 383 2.40 -26.10 -11.60
CA GLY A 383 3.24 -25.11 -10.94
C GLY A 383 4.64 -25.64 -10.62
N VAL A 384 5.62 -24.75 -10.66
CA VAL A 384 7.03 -25.08 -10.44
C VAL A 384 7.48 -24.52 -9.09
N TYR A 385 7.82 -25.42 -8.16
CA TYR A 385 8.46 -25.05 -6.90
C TYR A 385 9.98 -25.17 -7.03
N VAL A 386 10.71 -24.14 -6.64
CA VAL A 386 12.18 -24.11 -6.64
C VAL A 386 12.72 -23.59 -5.30
N MET A 387 13.91 -24.04 -4.92
CA MET A 387 14.57 -23.65 -3.67
C MET A 387 16.01 -23.18 -3.83
N ASP A 388 16.57 -23.22 -5.04
CA ASP A 388 17.97 -22.90 -5.30
C ASP A 388 18.17 -22.27 -6.70
N GLN A 389 19.38 -21.78 -6.96
CA GLN A 389 19.77 -21.20 -8.25
C GLN A 389 19.58 -22.19 -9.40
N ALA A 390 19.92 -23.47 -9.21
CA ALA A 390 19.86 -24.46 -10.27
C ALA A 390 18.42 -24.73 -10.73
N GLY A 391 17.49 -24.82 -9.77
CA GLY A 391 16.06 -24.92 -10.03
C GLY A 391 15.52 -23.65 -10.70
N PHE A 392 15.92 -22.48 -10.20
CA PHE A 392 15.56 -21.19 -10.81
C PHE A 392 15.99 -21.07 -12.27
N ASP A 393 17.24 -21.43 -12.59
CA ASP A 393 17.78 -21.41 -13.95
C ASP A 393 17.05 -22.37 -14.90
N ALA A 394 16.50 -23.46 -14.35
CA ALA A 394 15.79 -24.48 -15.11
C ALA A 394 14.34 -24.10 -15.47
N ILE A 395 13.80 -23.00 -14.92
CA ILE A 395 12.43 -22.54 -15.22
C ILE A 395 12.33 -22.11 -16.69
N ASP A 396 11.45 -22.77 -17.45
CA ASP A 396 11.10 -22.39 -18.81
C ASP A 396 10.00 -21.33 -18.81
N ALA A 397 10.41 -20.07 -18.82
CA ALA A 397 9.49 -18.93 -18.72
C ALA A 397 8.46 -18.84 -19.86
N ALA A 398 8.68 -19.52 -20.99
CA ALA A 398 7.73 -19.53 -22.10
C ALA A 398 6.55 -20.50 -21.89
N SER A 399 6.65 -21.43 -20.95
CA SER A 399 5.61 -22.45 -20.73
C SER A 399 5.16 -22.58 -19.27
N THR A 400 5.98 -22.15 -18.32
CA THR A 400 5.60 -22.09 -16.92
C THR A 400 4.60 -20.97 -16.68
N THR A 401 3.45 -21.29 -16.10
CA THR A 401 2.44 -20.29 -15.70
C THR A 401 2.51 -19.95 -14.22
N ARG A 402 3.03 -20.85 -13.37
CA ARG A 402 3.12 -20.66 -11.93
C ARG A 402 4.48 -21.03 -11.36
N VAL A 403 5.04 -20.17 -10.53
CA VAL A 403 6.30 -20.39 -9.82
C VAL A 403 6.17 -20.00 -8.36
N MET A 404 6.64 -20.88 -7.47
CA MET A 404 6.94 -20.54 -6.09
C MET A 404 8.43 -20.83 -5.83
N GLY A 405 9.22 -19.78 -5.67
CA GLY A 405 10.64 -19.85 -5.35
C GLY A 405 10.91 -19.46 -3.91
N LEU A 406 11.38 -20.39 -3.08
CA LEU A 406 11.75 -20.12 -1.69
C LEU A 406 13.23 -20.46 -1.48
N PHE A 407 14.11 -19.48 -1.65
CA PHE A 407 15.54 -19.69 -1.86
C PHE A 407 16.38 -19.83 -0.59
N ASN A 408 15.83 -19.46 0.56
CA ASN A 408 16.53 -19.56 1.84
C ASN A 408 15.59 -19.99 2.98
N GLU A 409 16.18 -20.58 4.02
CA GLU A 409 15.49 -20.96 5.26
C GLU A 409 14.77 -19.75 5.89
N SER A 410 15.44 -18.60 5.94
CA SER A 410 14.91 -17.31 6.42
C SER A 410 14.92 -16.29 5.28
N HIS A 411 15.31 -15.04 5.51
CA HIS A 411 15.54 -14.08 4.43
C HIS A 411 16.59 -14.61 3.44
N MET A 412 16.56 -14.13 2.21
CA MET A 412 17.68 -14.34 1.29
C MET A 412 18.94 -13.65 1.84
N GLN A 413 20.11 -14.03 1.34
CA GLN A 413 21.36 -13.41 1.75
C GLN A 413 21.38 -11.94 1.34
N TYR A 414 22.18 -11.13 2.06
CA TYR A 414 22.54 -9.81 1.56
C TYR A 414 23.24 -9.95 0.20
N GLU A 415 23.10 -8.96 -0.71
CA GLU A 415 23.78 -9.07 -2.02
C GLU A 415 25.30 -9.22 -1.86
N ALA A 416 25.90 -8.59 -0.85
CA ALA A 416 27.32 -8.74 -0.56
C ALA A 416 27.72 -10.16 -0.11
N ASP A 417 26.78 -10.91 0.49
CA ASP A 417 26.99 -12.26 1.02
C ASP A 417 26.45 -13.36 0.10
N ARG A 418 25.65 -13.02 -0.91
CA ARG A 418 24.94 -13.97 -1.79
C ARG A 418 25.81 -15.07 -2.38
N THR A 419 27.07 -14.79 -2.71
CA THR A 419 27.99 -15.82 -3.24
C THR A 419 28.42 -16.88 -2.22
N ASN A 420 28.16 -16.65 -0.93
CA ASN A 420 28.40 -17.59 0.16
C ASN A 420 27.19 -18.49 0.43
N ASP A 421 26.08 -18.31 -0.30
CA ASP A 421 24.91 -19.18 -0.17
C ASP A 421 25.25 -20.65 -0.51
N VAL A 422 24.67 -21.58 0.26
CA VAL A 422 25.03 -23.01 0.22
C VAL A 422 24.56 -23.68 -1.07
N ALA A 423 23.35 -23.38 -1.54
CA ALA A 423 22.80 -23.92 -2.79
C ALA A 423 22.83 -22.90 -3.94
N GLY A 424 23.21 -21.65 -3.64
CA GLY A 424 23.10 -20.52 -4.54
C GLY A 424 21.66 -20.01 -4.61
N GLU A 425 21.51 -18.70 -4.77
CA GLU A 425 20.22 -18.05 -4.92
C GLU A 425 20.27 -16.93 -5.98
N PRO A 426 19.16 -16.69 -6.69
CA PRO A 426 19.10 -15.65 -7.71
C PRO A 426 19.16 -14.26 -7.07
N SER A 427 19.82 -13.33 -7.76
CA SER A 427 19.73 -11.90 -7.43
C SER A 427 18.31 -11.37 -7.63
N VAL A 428 17.99 -10.24 -6.98
CA VAL A 428 16.71 -9.54 -7.20
C VAL A 428 16.51 -9.14 -8.67
N ALA A 429 17.58 -8.84 -9.40
CA ALA A 429 17.52 -8.54 -10.83
C ALA A 429 17.18 -9.79 -11.68
N GLU A 430 17.73 -10.96 -11.33
CA GLU A 430 17.41 -12.22 -11.98
C GLU A 430 15.96 -12.62 -11.70
N MET A 431 15.52 -12.56 -10.44
CA MET A 431 14.12 -12.82 -10.06
C MET A 431 13.16 -11.89 -10.82
N THR A 432 13.46 -10.59 -10.87
CA THR A 432 12.64 -9.60 -11.60
C THR A 432 12.54 -9.96 -13.09
N ALA A 433 13.66 -10.29 -13.73
CA ALA A 433 13.67 -10.65 -15.15
C ALA A 433 12.83 -11.92 -15.41
N LYS A 434 13.03 -12.97 -14.60
CA LYS A 434 12.28 -14.22 -14.75
C LYS A 434 10.79 -14.04 -14.54
N ALA A 435 10.39 -13.21 -13.56
CA ALA A 435 8.98 -12.90 -13.34
C ALA A 435 8.38 -12.17 -14.53
N ILE A 436 9.04 -11.14 -15.07
CA ILE A 436 8.55 -10.43 -16.26
C ILE A 436 8.40 -11.39 -17.45
N ASP A 437 9.39 -12.26 -17.71
CA ASP A 437 9.31 -13.23 -18.81
C ASP A 437 8.12 -14.21 -18.67
N ILE A 438 7.72 -14.55 -17.45
CA ILE A 438 6.57 -15.43 -17.17
C ILE A 438 5.25 -14.64 -17.29
N LEU A 439 5.16 -13.50 -16.61
CA LEU A 439 3.94 -12.71 -16.47
C LEU A 439 3.53 -12.01 -17.78
N ASP A 440 4.49 -11.65 -18.64
CA ASP A 440 4.20 -10.99 -19.93
C ASP A 440 3.56 -11.93 -20.96
N ASN A 441 3.47 -13.24 -20.67
CA ASN A 441 2.72 -14.18 -21.50
C ASN A 441 1.20 -13.95 -21.45
N ASN A 442 0.70 -13.12 -20.52
CA ASN A 442 -0.71 -12.75 -20.44
C ASN A 442 -1.00 -11.47 -21.27
N ASP A 443 -1.89 -11.59 -22.24
CA ASP A 443 -2.30 -10.48 -23.11
C ASP A 443 -3.03 -9.36 -22.35
N GLU A 444 -3.66 -9.66 -21.21
CA GLU A 444 -4.29 -8.66 -20.32
C GLU A 444 -3.26 -7.87 -19.49
N GLY A 445 -2.00 -8.30 -19.49
CA GLY A 445 -0.88 -7.70 -18.77
C GLY A 445 -0.71 -8.21 -17.36
N PHE A 446 0.16 -7.55 -16.59
CA PHE A 446 0.51 -8.01 -15.26
C PHE A 446 0.62 -6.91 -14.19
N PHE A 447 0.54 -7.32 -12.94
CA PHE A 447 0.89 -6.53 -11.76
C PHE A 447 2.01 -7.24 -11.00
N LEU A 448 3.14 -6.55 -10.79
CA LEU A 448 4.31 -7.11 -10.13
C LEU A 448 4.77 -6.19 -8.99
N THR A 449 4.92 -6.74 -7.79
CA THR A 449 5.64 -6.09 -6.70
C THR A 449 7.03 -6.69 -6.57
N VAL A 450 8.05 -5.85 -6.48
CA VAL A 450 9.44 -6.25 -6.24
C VAL A 450 9.99 -5.49 -5.04
N GLU A 451 10.42 -6.22 -4.04
CA GLU A 451 11.03 -5.67 -2.83
C GLU A 451 12.50 -6.04 -2.71
N SER A 452 13.34 -5.07 -2.38
CA SER A 452 14.66 -5.33 -1.78
C SER A 452 14.58 -5.10 -0.27
N GLY A 453 14.20 -6.15 0.46
CA GLY A 453 13.97 -6.10 1.90
C GLY A 453 15.25 -6.15 2.75
N ARG A 454 16.39 -6.51 2.16
CA ARG A 454 17.68 -6.55 2.87
C ARG A 454 18.34 -5.17 3.04
N ILE A 455 17.83 -4.12 2.38
CA ILE A 455 18.27 -2.73 2.61
C ILE A 455 17.99 -2.34 4.07
N ASP A 456 16.74 -2.48 4.51
CA ASP A 456 16.29 -2.24 5.89
C ASP A 456 17.08 -3.08 6.91
N HIS A 457 17.21 -4.39 6.68
CA HIS A 457 17.98 -5.26 7.57
C HIS A 457 19.45 -4.81 7.69
N GLY A 458 20.07 -4.33 6.61
CA GLY A 458 21.43 -3.78 6.64
C GLY A 458 21.52 -2.54 7.52
N HIS A 459 20.52 -1.66 7.45
CA HIS A 459 20.42 -0.49 8.32
C HIS A 459 20.18 -0.87 9.78
N HIS A 460 19.26 -1.79 10.06
CA HIS A 460 18.98 -2.35 11.38
C HIS A 460 20.22 -2.94 12.06
N ALA A 461 21.05 -3.67 11.30
CA ALA A 461 22.32 -4.20 11.76
C ALA A 461 23.40 -3.12 11.98
N GLY A 462 23.18 -1.89 11.48
CA GLY A 462 24.15 -0.80 11.49
C GLY A 462 25.26 -0.98 10.46
N SER A 463 25.02 -1.76 9.40
CA SER A 463 25.95 -2.00 8.29
C SER A 463 25.53 -1.23 7.05
N ALA A 464 26.08 -0.02 6.89
CA ALA A 464 25.87 0.75 5.67
C ALA A 464 26.45 0.06 4.43
N TYR A 465 27.48 -0.79 4.56
CA TYR A 465 28.01 -1.52 3.41
C TYR A 465 26.93 -2.41 2.78
N ASN A 466 26.27 -3.23 3.59
CA ASN A 466 25.21 -4.13 3.13
C ASN A 466 23.99 -3.36 2.64
N ALA A 467 23.49 -2.40 3.41
CA ALA A 467 22.32 -1.60 3.00
C ALA A 467 22.52 -0.91 1.63
N LEU A 468 23.70 -0.35 1.38
CA LEU A 468 23.99 0.32 0.11
C LEU A 468 24.26 -0.67 -1.04
N THR A 469 24.82 -1.85 -0.76
CA THR A 469 25.03 -2.88 -1.78
C THR A 469 23.70 -3.47 -2.25
N ASP A 470 22.78 -3.75 -1.32
CA ASP A 470 21.42 -4.18 -1.64
C ASP A 470 20.61 -3.09 -2.38
N THR A 471 20.84 -1.81 -2.06
CA THR A 471 20.26 -0.69 -2.82
C THR A 471 20.75 -0.65 -4.27
N ILE A 472 22.02 -0.99 -4.51
CA ILE A 472 22.59 -1.09 -5.86
C ILE A 472 21.98 -2.29 -6.61
N ALA A 473 21.86 -3.45 -5.97
CA ALA A 473 21.21 -4.62 -6.54
C ALA A 473 19.75 -4.35 -6.92
N PHE A 474 19.05 -3.60 -6.08
CA PHE A 474 17.69 -3.11 -6.35
C PHE A 474 17.66 -2.15 -7.56
N SER A 475 18.63 -1.25 -7.67
CA SER A 475 18.78 -0.39 -8.85
C SER A 475 18.99 -1.20 -10.14
N ASP A 476 19.76 -2.28 -10.09
CA ASP A 476 19.97 -3.19 -11.22
C ASP A 476 18.67 -3.92 -11.62
N ALA A 477 17.84 -4.34 -10.65
CA ALA A 477 16.54 -4.92 -10.92
C ALA A 477 15.58 -3.94 -11.61
N ILE A 478 15.58 -2.68 -11.19
CA ILE A 478 14.78 -1.62 -11.83
C ILE A 478 15.27 -1.36 -13.26
N ALA A 479 16.59 -1.29 -13.46
CA ALA A 479 17.17 -1.13 -14.79
C ALA A 479 16.75 -2.29 -15.71
N LYS A 480 16.72 -3.50 -15.16
CA LYS A 480 16.31 -4.70 -15.88
C LYS A 480 14.84 -4.67 -16.28
N ALA A 481 13.94 -4.27 -15.38
CA ALA A 481 12.53 -4.13 -15.70
C ALA A 481 12.26 -3.08 -16.78
N VAL A 482 12.96 -1.93 -16.74
CA VAL A 482 12.87 -0.90 -17.79
C VAL A 482 13.38 -1.42 -19.15
N GLU A 483 14.41 -2.28 -19.15
CA GLU A 483 14.91 -2.91 -20.39
C GLU A 483 13.89 -3.89 -20.99
N MET A 484 13.14 -4.60 -20.14
CA MET A 484 12.28 -5.71 -20.54
C MET A 484 10.83 -5.31 -20.83
N THR A 485 10.44 -4.06 -20.57
CA THR A 485 9.06 -3.61 -20.71
C THR A 485 8.95 -2.42 -21.67
N ASP A 486 7.76 -2.23 -22.27
CA ASP A 486 7.47 -1.05 -23.08
C ASP A 486 6.93 0.07 -22.18
N MET A 487 7.72 1.13 -21.98
CA MET A 487 7.31 2.26 -21.14
C MET A 487 6.12 3.05 -21.71
N SER A 488 5.61 2.73 -22.90
CA SER A 488 4.36 3.28 -23.42
C SER A 488 3.09 2.60 -22.87
N ASP A 489 3.21 1.37 -22.35
CA ASP A 489 2.11 0.63 -21.74
C ASP A 489 2.42 0.07 -20.34
N THR A 490 3.62 0.30 -19.81
CA THR A 490 4.03 -0.19 -18.49
C THR A 490 4.29 0.98 -17.55
N LEU A 491 3.61 0.99 -16.40
CA LEU A 491 3.90 1.91 -15.29
C LEU A 491 4.90 1.25 -14.35
N ILE A 492 6.03 1.90 -14.09
CA ILE A 492 6.99 1.54 -13.06
C ILE A 492 7.03 2.65 -12.01
N ILE A 493 6.81 2.29 -10.75
CA ILE A 493 7.01 3.17 -9.59
C ILE A 493 8.12 2.58 -8.72
N VAL A 494 9.07 3.41 -8.32
CA VAL A 494 10.13 3.08 -7.35
C VAL A 494 9.94 3.95 -6.12
N THR A 495 9.91 3.33 -4.95
CA THR A 495 9.73 4.03 -3.67
C THR A 495 10.44 3.29 -2.55
N ALA A 496 10.39 3.87 -1.36
CA ALA A 496 10.57 3.14 -0.11
C ALA A 496 9.25 3.12 0.67
N ASP A 497 9.18 2.26 1.66
CA ASP A 497 8.13 2.22 2.68
C ASP A 497 8.41 3.20 3.83
N HIS A 498 9.67 3.32 4.27
CA HIS A 498 10.17 4.29 5.24
C HIS A 498 11.67 4.58 5.09
N GLY A 499 12.20 5.46 5.95
CA GLY A 499 13.63 5.76 6.05
C GLY A 499 14.29 5.10 7.26
N HIS A 500 15.53 5.47 7.54
CA HIS A 500 16.30 5.07 8.71
C HIS A 500 16.99 6.26 9.35
N VAL A 501 17.43 6.14 10.60
CA VAL A 501 18.21 7.19 11.27
C VAL A 501 19.68 7.24 10.80
N PHE A 502 19.87 6.89 9.51
CA PHE A 502 21.07 6.90 8.71
C PHE A 502 21.36 8.29 8.16
N THR A 503 22.59 8.77 8.34
CA THR A 503 22.97 10.12 7.95
C THR A 503 24.28 10.18 7.17
N ILE A 504 24.39 11.20 6.33
CA ILE A 504 25.61 11.61 5.65
C ILE A 504 26.12 12.89 6.35
N ALA A 505 27.20 12.77 7.10
CA ALA A 505 27.75 13.79 7.96
C ALA A 505 29.09 14.37 7.46
N GLY A 506 29.47 15.50 8.07
CA GLY A 506 30.75 16.17 7.85
C GLY A 506 30.81 17.03 6.59
N TYR A 507 32.04 17.37 6.18
CA TYR A 507 32.33 18.13 4.97
C TYR A 507 33.36 17.38 4.09
N PRO A 508 33.07 16.12 3.69
CA PRO A 508 34.01 15.36 2.87
C PRO A 508 34.23 16.05 1.52
N LYS A 509 35.45 15.98 1.01
CA LYS A 509 35.77 16.43 -0.35
C LYS A 509 35.03 15.55 -1.36
N ARG A 510 34.73 16.11 -2.52
CA ARG A 510 34.19 15.33 -3.65
C ARG A 510 35.15 14.19 -4.01
N GLY A 511 34.62 12.99 -4.21
CA GLY A 511 35.41 11.76 -4.41
C GLY A 511 35.95 11.13 -3.13
N ASN A 512 35.54 11.60 -1.94
CA ASN A 512 35.82 10.91 -0.68
C ASN A 512 35.05 9.57 -0.66
N PRO A 513 35.69 8.44 -0.30
CA PRO A 513 34.98 7.18 -0.17
C PRO A 513 33.76 7.33 0.73
N ILE A 514 32.56 6.97 0.24
CA ILE A 514 31.32 7.23 0.97
C ILE A 514 31.25 6.44 2.28
N LEU A 515 31.76 5.21 2.29
CA LEU A 515 31.95 4.36 3.48
C LEU A 515 33.16 4.79 4.35
N GLY A 516 33.92 5.79 3.90
CA GLY A 516 35.18 6.21 4.50
C GLY A 516 35.03 7.19 5.66
N LYS A 517 36.19 7.53 6.23
CA LYS A 517 36.37 8.68 7.13
C LYS A 517 36.21 9.98 6.34
N VAL A 518 35.81 11.05 7.03
CA VAL A 518 35.69 12.38 6.40
C VAL A 518 37.07 12.94 6.07
N VAL A 519 37.45 12.99 4.80
CA VAL A 519 38.62 13.77 4.34
C VAL A 519 38.15 15.13 3.81
N GLY A 520 38.57 16.22 4.47
CA GLY A 520 38.12 17.57 4.12
C GLY A 520 38.68 18.13 2.81
N ILE A 521 38.06 19.21 2.31
CA ILE A 521 38.47 19.92 1.10
C ILE A 521 39.92 20.42 1.24
N GLY A 522 40.77 20.05 0.28
CA GLY A 522 42.20 20.42 0.30
C GLY A 522 43.07 19.59 1.24
N SER A 523 42.53 18.53 1.83
CA SER A 523 43.26 17.57 2.67
C SER A 523 43.44 16.21 1.98
N GLU A 524 44.48 15.50 2.39
CA GLU A 524 44.67 14.06 2.14
C GLU A 524 44.46 13.22 3.40
N GLU A 525 44.42 13.87 4.58
CA GLU A 525 44.28 13.21 5.88
C GLU A 525 42.84 13.28 6.40
N PRO A 526 42.37 12.27 7.15
CA PRO A 526 41.08 12.29 7.84
C PRO A 526 40.94 13.49 8.77
N SER A 527 39.74 14.07 8.77
CA SER A 527 39.35 15.14 9.68
C SER A 527 39.07 14.56 11.06
N THR A 528 39.53 15.23 12.10
CA THR A 528 39.22 14.86 13.49
C THR A 528 38.07 15.69 14.05
N ALA A 529 37.24 15.09 14.89
CA ALA A 529 36.25 15.80 15.69
C ALA A 529 36.92 16.54 16.87
N ALA A 530 36.12 17.19 17.73
CA ALA A 530 36.62 18.00 18.85
C ALA A 530 37.36 17.18 19.93
N ASP A 531 37.15 15.87 19.96
CA ASP A 531 37.81 14.88 20.80
C ASP A 531 39.17 14.43 20.23
N GLY A 532 39.55 14.90 19.03
CA GLY A 532 40.78 14.52 18.36
C GLY A 532 40.71 13.18 17.61
N MET A 533 39.54 12.51 17.57
CA MET A 533 39.36 11.24 16.86
C MET A 533 38.76 11.47 15.47
N PRO A 534 39.17 10.70 14.44
CA PRO A 534 38.50 10.73 13.14
C PRO A 534 37.07 10.21 13.24
N TYR A 535 36.24 10.55 12.26
CA TYR A 535 34.84 10.10 12.17
C TYR A 535 34.47 9.78 10.72
N THR A 536 33.46 8.91 10.56
CA THR A 536 32.96 8.46 9.26
C THR A 536 32.05 9.48 8.60
N THR A 537 31.97 9.44 7.27
CA THR A 537 30.97 10.19 6.51
C THR A 537 29.57 9.65 6.80
N LEU A 538 29.42 8.34 6.95
CA LEU A 538 28.14 7.71 7.26
C LEU A 538 28.05 7.36 8.75
N GLY A 539 26.84 7.44 9.32
CA GLY A 539 26.59 7.04 10.69
C GLY A 539 25.10 6.88 10.99
N TYR A 540 24.80 6.37 12.17
CA TYR A 540 23.43 6.20 12.67
C TYR A 540 23.20 6.96 13.96
N THR A 541 21.96 7.40 14.20
CA THR A 541 21.62 8.05 15.47
C THR A 541 21.48 7.05 16.61
N ASN A 542 20.88 5.89 16.36
CA ASN A 542 20.76 4.81 17.33
C ASN A 542 21.17 3.47 16.69
N GLY A 543 21.08 2.36 17.42
CA GLY A 543 21.46 1.04 16.94
C GLY A 543 22.54 0.37 17.79
N ARG A 544 23.02 -0.77 17.29
CA ARG A 544 24.03 -1.60 17.97
C ARG A 544 25.40 -0.95 18.07
N GLY A 545 25.68 0.03 17.21
CA GLY A 545 26.92 0.81 17.19
C GLY A 545 28.12 0.08 16.59
N TYR A 546 29.31 0.58 16.92
CA TYR A 546 30.58 0.22 16.28
C TYR A 546 30.88 -1.28 16.32
N LYS A 547 31.28 -1.83 15.16
CA LYS A 547 31.91 -3.16 15.02
C LYS A 547 32.95 -3.14 13.90
N ASN A 548 33.98 -3.96 14.04
CA ASN A 548 34.96 -4.20 13.01
C ASN A 548 35.19 -5.71 12.88
N LEU A 549 34.42 -6.32 11.98
CA LEU A 549 34.43 -7.76 11.68
C LEU A 549 35.30 -8.08 10.45
N GLY A 550 36.14 -7.14 10.02
CA GLY A 550 37.03 -7.31 8.88
C GLY A 550 36.26 -7.47 7.58
N THR A 551 36.42 -8.61 6.91
CA THR A 551 35.81 -8.90 5.60
C THR A 551 34.53 -9.72 5.70
N GLU A 552 33.88 -9.74 6.86
CA GLU A 552 32.55 -10.34 7.00
C GLU A 552 31.57 -9.65 6.04
N THR A 553 30.76 -10.42 5.34
CA THR A 553 29.78 -9.95 4.36
C THR A 553 28.35 -10.07 4.89
N ASP A 554 28.09 -11.01 5.79
CA ASP A 554 26.81 -11.10 6.49
C ASP A 554 26.72 -10.05 7.61
N ALA A 555 25.84 -9.05 7.45
CA ALA A 555 25.62 -8.04 8.49
C ALA A 555 25.02 -8.64 9.77
N ASP A 556 24.32 -9.78 9.68
CA ASP A 556 23.65 -10.38 10.83
C ASP A 556 24.65 -10.96 11.84
N ALA A 557 25.90 -11.20 11.45
CA ALA A 557 27.00 -11.53 12.35
C ALA A 557 27.14 -10.48 13.49
N GLY A 558 26.79 -9.22 13.23
CA GLY A 558 26.77 -8.16 14.24
C GLY A 558 25.75 -8.37 15.36
N TYR A 559 24.71 -9.18 15.18
CA TYR A 559 23.76 -9.52 16.25
C TYR A 559 24.34 -10.47 17.30
N GLY A 560 25.38 -11.24 16.94
CA GLY A 560 26.13 -12.10 17.87
C GLY A 560 27.09 -11.34 18.80
N GLU A 561 27.36 -10.07 18.51
CA GLU A 561 28.28 -9.21 19.25
C GLU A 561 27.56 -8.29 20.25
N ASP A 562 28.28 -7.85 21.27
CA ASP A 562 27.76 -6.90 22.27
C ASP A 562 27.36 -5.54 21.65
N ILE A 563 26.32 -4.91 22.20
CA ILE A 563 25.90 -3.55 21.82
C ILE A 563 26.98 -2.55 22.28
N THR A 564 27.54 -1.81 21.32
CA THR A 564 28.76 -1.01 21.47
C THR A 564 28.57 0.38 20.83
N ALA A 565 27.74 1.23 21.47
CA ALA A 565 27.49 2.60 21.02
C ALA A 565 28.52 3.61 21.60
N GLY A 566 28.66 4.77 20.95
CA GLY A 566 29.57 5.84 21.35
C GLY A 566 30.67 6.13 20.32
N ARG A 567 31.69 6.88 20.76
CA ARG A 567 32.83 7.28 19.92
C ARG A 567 34.04 6.37 20.16
N PHE A 568 34.66 5.96 19.06
CA PHE A 568 35.80 5.06 18.96
C PHE A 568 36.92 5.75 18.18
N ASP A 569 38.17 5.39 18.49
CA ASP A 569 39.31 5.85 17.71
C ASP A 569 39.39 5.05 16.40
N LEU A 570 38.91 5.65 15.32
CA LEU A 570 38.91 5.02 14.01
C LEU A 570 40.23 5.21 13.26
N THR A 571 41.29 5.77 13.86
CA THR A 571 42.54 6.12 13.15
C THR A 571 43.09 4.96 12.32
N ASP A 572 43.26 3.79 12.94
CA ASP A 572 43.82 2.59 12.30
C ASP A 572 42.76 1.60 11.80
N ILE A 573 41.48 2.00 11.81
CA ILE A 573 40.36 1.15 11.36
C ILE A 573 40.09 1.39 9.87
N ASP A 574 39.94 0.32 9.11
CA ASP A 574 39.38 0.39 7.75
C ASP A 574 37.85 0.46 7.86
N THR A 575 37.30 1.66 7.70
CA THR A 575 35.85 1.88 7.82
C THR A 575 35.09 1.52 6.54
N ALA A 576 35.81 1.23 5.44
CA ALA A 576 35.23 0.87 4.16
C ALA A 576 35.10 -0.65 3.97
N SER A 577 35.57 -1.45 4.93
CA SER A 577 35.45 -2.91 4.89
C SER A 577 33.99 -3.36 5.02
N THR A 578 33.66 -4.50 4.42
CA THR A 578 32.31 -5.10 4.45
C THR A 578 31.81 -5.36 5.88
N GLY A 579 32.70 -5.76 6.79
CA GLY A 579 32.38 -6.07 8.18
C GLY A 579 32.42 -4.87 9.13
N PHE A 580 32.47 -3.64 8.61
CA PHE A 580 32.43 -2.43 9.44
C PHE A 580 30.98 -1.99 9.70
N HIS A 581 30.61 -1.90 10.98
CA HIS A 581 29.33 -1.34 11.42
C HIS A 581 29.57 0.04 11.99
N GLN A 582 28.79 1.03 11.53
CA GLN A 582 29.00 2.43 11.86
C GLN A 582 28.75 2.72 13.36
N GLU A 583 29.36 3.79 13.86
CA GLU A 583 29.08 4.31 15.20
C GLU A 583 27.61 4.74 15.32
N SER A 584 27.02 4.51 16.50
CA SER A 584 25.72 5.04 16.89
C SER A 584 25.81 5.81 18.21
N LEU A 585 24.91 6.77 18.43
CA LEU A 585 24.88 7.56 19.67
C LEU A 585 24.06 6.87 20.77
N VAL A 586 22.87 6.37 20.42
CA VAL A 586 21.94 5.76 21.37
C VAL A 586 21.95 4.23 21.21
N PRO A 587 22.36 3.46 22.24
CA PRO A 587 22.45 2.02 22.14
C PRO A 587 21.06 1.36 22.13
N THR A 588 20.79 0.56 21.10
CA THR A 588 19.58 -0.27 20.96
C THR A 588 19.96 -1.64 20.38
N SER A 589 19.07 -2.64 20.52
CA SER A 589 19.30 -3.98 19.98
C SER A 589 19.23 -4.06 18.45
N SER A 590 18.51 -3.12 17.85
CA SER A 590 18.45 -2.86 16.41
C SER A 590 18.43 -1.36 16.21
N GLU A 591 19.01 -0.86 15.13
CA GLU A 591 18.75 0.51 14.69
C GLU A 591 17.26 0.68 14.34
N THR A 592 16.72 1.90 14.44
CA THR A 592 15.29 2.17 14.20
C THR A 592 15.06 2.79 12.83
N HIS A 593 13.89 2.55 12.25
CA HIS A 593 13.38 3.34 11.13
C HIS A 593 13.36 4.85 11.47
N ALA A 594 13.17 5.66 10.43
CA ALA A 594 12.93 7.08 10.54
C ALA A 594 11.64 7.50 9.82
N GLY A 595 11.00 8.56 10.34
CA GLY A 595 9.66 9.01 9.95
C GLY A 595 9.66 10.21 9.00
N GLU A 596 10.78 10.53 8.36
CA GLU A 596 10.81 11.52 7.29
C GLU A 596 10.17 10.98 6.01
N ASP A 597 9.85 11.91 5.11
CA ASP A 597 9.36 11.57 3.78
C ASP A 597 10.41 10.80 2.97
N VAL A 598 9.94 9.83 2.18
CA VAL A 598 10.78 9.05 1.24
C VAL A 598 10.51 9.46 -0.20
N GLY A 599 11.43 9.12 -1.12
CA GLY A 599 11.31 9.45 -2.53
C GLY A 599 10.36 8.52 -3.27
N ILE A 600 9.58 9.08 -4.20
CA ILE A 600 8.81 8.33 -5.21
C ILE A 600 9.36 8.71 -6.59
N TYR A 601 9.68 7.74 -7.42
CA TYR A 601 10.14 7.93 -8.81
C TYR A 601 9.25 7.13 -9.74
N ALA A 602 8.77 7.72 -10.83
CA ALA A 602 7.85 7.02 -11.73
C ALA A 602 8.14 7.25 -13.22
N TYR A 603 7.90 6.21 -14.02
CA TYR A 603 7.99 6.22 -15.47
C TYR A 603 6.85 5.37 -16.06
N GLY A 604 6.26 5.83 -17.17
CA GLY A 604 5.18 5.15 -17.86
C GLY A 604 3.84 5.86 -17.77
N PRO A 605 2.74 5.21 -18.19
CA PRO A 605 1.41 5.79 -18.12
C PRO A 605 0.99 6.07 -16.67
N GLY A 606 0.45 7.27 -16.41
CA GLY A 606 0.07 7.69 -15.06
C GLY A 606 1.22 8.24 -14.20
N ALA A 607 2.49 8.05 -14.59
CA ALA A 607 3.65 8.48 -13.80
C ALA A 607 3.69 9.99 -13.51
N MET A 608 3.12 10.83 -14.39
CA MET A 608 3.02 12.28 -14.19
C MET A 608 2.19 12.71 -12.97
N LEU A 609 1.42 11.78 -12.38
CA LEU A 609 0.68 12.00 -11.16
C LEU A 609 1.60 12.05 -9.93
N VAL A 610 2.80 11.49 -10.02
CA VAL A 610 3.84 11.66 -9.01
C VAL A 610 4.41 13.07 -9.11
N ASN A 611 3.96 13.96 -8.23
CA ASN A 611 4.50 15.32 -8.10
C ASN A 611 4.39 15.82 -6.66
N GLY A 612 5.33 16.69 -6.24
CA GLY A 612 5.27 17.32 -4.92
C GLY A 612 5.42 16.34 -3.76
N THR A 613 4.71 16.60 -2.66
CA THR A 613 4.67 15.75 -1.46
C THR A 613 3.28 15.17 -1.31
N ASN A 614 3.20 13.86 -1.13
CA ASN A 614 1.96 13.09 -1.19
C ASN A 614 1.79 12.24 0.07
N GLU A 615 0.56 11.80 0.35
CA GLU A 615 0.39 10.64 1.22
C GLU A 615 0.98 9.39 0.56
N GLN A 616 1.56 8.49 1.34
CA GLN A 616 2.08 7.23 0.80
C GLN A 616 0.99 6.39 0.12
N SER A 617 -0.26 6.47 0.59
CA SER A 617 -1.40 5.79 -0.02
C SER A 617 -1.70 6.24 -1.46
N VAL A 618 -1.19 7.40 -1.90
CA VAL A 618 -1.38 7.86 -3.29
C VAL A 618 -0.81 6.88 -4.30
N ILE A 619 0.22 6.10 -3.92
CA ILE A 619 0.90 5.14 -4.81
C ILE A 619 -0.11 4.12 -5.35
N TYR A 620 -0.96 3.57 -4.49
CA TYR A 620 -2.09 2.73 -4.90
C TYR A 620 -2.97 3.43 -5.92
N HIS A 621 -3.38 4.68 -5.65
CA HIS A 621 -4.30 5.41 -6.50
C HIS A 621 -3.72 5.75 -7.87
N ILE A 622 -2.41 5.95 -7.96
CA ILE A 622 -1.70 6.13 -9.23
C ILE A 622 -1.71 4.81 -10.02
N MET A 623 -1.43 3.68 -9.38
CA MET A 623 -1.48 2.36 -10.01
C MET A 623 -2.90 2.02 -10.49
N ASP A 624 -3.90 2.20 -9.64
CA ASP A 624 -5.31 2.01 -9.98
C ASP A 624 -5.75 2.93 -11.13
N PHE A 625 -5.37 4.20 -11.11
CA PHE A 625 -5.67 5.12 -12.21
C PHE A 625 -5.03 4.64 -13.53
N ALA A 626 -3.76 4.27 -13.49
CA ALA A 626 -3.00 3.92 -14.68
C ALA A 626 -3.50 2.62 -15.33
N ALA A 627 -3.81 1.59 -14.53
CA ALA A 627 -4.24 0.27 -15.02
C ALA A 627 -5.77 0.06 -15.01
N ASP A 628 -6.51 0.99 -14.41
CA ASP A 628 -7.97 0.96 -14.20
C ASP A 628 -8.44 -0.30 -13.44
N LEU A 629 -7.67 -0.70 -12.43
CA LEU A 629 -7.83 -1.97 -11.71
C LEU A 629 -9.23 -2.12 -11.11
N THR A 630 -9.70 -1.11 -10.36
CA THR A 630 -11.00 -1.14 -9.69
C THR A 630 -12.16 -1.28 -10.67
N ASN A 631 -12.13 -0.57 -11.80
CA ASN A 631 -13.21 -0.63 -12.79
C ASN A 631 -13.20 -1.96 -13.54
N LYS A 632 -12.03 -2.48 -13.88
CA LYS A 632 -11.89 -3.79 -14.54
C LYS A 632 -12.33 -4.93 -13.63
N ALA A 633 -11.92 -4.91 -12.35
CA ALA A 633 -12.36 -5.90 -11.37
C ALA A 633 -13.88 -5.87 -11.16
N ASN A 634 -14.49 -4.67 -11.02
CA ASN A 634 -15.94 -4.54 -10.94
C ASN A 634 -16.66 -5.04 -12.20
N ALA A 635 -16.08 -4.84 -13.38
CA ALA A 635 -16.63 -5.36 -14.62
C ALA A 635 -16.54 -6.90 -14.71
N ALA A 636 -15.49 -7.51 -14.17
CA ALA A 636 -15.35 -8.96 -14.08
C ALA A 636 -16.42 -9.58 -13.17
N ILE A 637 -16.70 -8.97 -12.01
CA ILE A 637 -17.73 -9.44 -11.06
C ILE A 637 -19.16 -9.34 -11.62
N ALA A 638 -19.41 -8.37 -12.51
CA ALA A 638 -20.73 -8.10 -13.06
C ALA A 638 -21.14 -9.03 -14.22
N ASN A 639 -20.18 -9.75 -14.81
CA ASN A 639 -20.39 -10.66 -15.94
C ASN A 639 -20.49 -12.11 -15.46
#